data_AF-A0A9W7Q4J8-F1
#
_entry.id   AF-A0A9W7Q4J8-F1
#
_cell.length_a   1.000
_cell.length_b   1.000
_cell.length_c   1.000
_cell.angle_alpha   90.00
_cell.angle_beta   90.00
_cell.angle_gamma   90.00
#
_symmetry.space_group_name_H-M   'P 1'
#
loop_
_entity.id
_entity.type
_entity.pdbx_description
1 polymer ?
#
loop_
_entity_poly.entity_id
_entity_poly.type
_entity_poly.pdbx_seq_one_letter_code
_entity_poly.pdbx_strand_id
1 'polypeptide(L)'
;MKERKGPGRPSKYNNIETLNELKEQVLLYRKENPFRKIRPADMVRFSKKLHDSRPEQYHFFNKDVWLSYGKSYINEINEPLRTKFVMEDEKVYEIPNVVDCVTKFKDDPEKIISLLSPIETMLHNSLRREEELINKVKELKSENEELKRQVWSYKDFVLQMAHHSYITEYQEKFGLKNIISPNA
;
A
#
# COMPACT_ATOMS: atom_id res chain seq x y z
N MET A 1 25.84 45.73 18.36
CA MET A 1 24.90 44.81 17.69
C MET A 1 25.43 44.52 16.31
N LYS A 2 25.73 43.26 15.97
CA LYS A 2 26.28 42.89 14.65
C LYS A 2 25.18 43.04 13.59
N GLU A 3 25.43 43.88 12.60
CA GLU A 3 24.56 44.12 11.45
C GLU A 3 24.19 42.80 10.76
N ARG A 4 22.88 42.63 10.49
CA ARG A 4 22.37 41.51 9.71
C ARG A 4 22.86 41.67 8.27
N LYS A 5 23.75 40.78 7.84
CA LYS A 5 24.19 40.66 6.44
C LYS A 5 22.93 40.51 5.57
N GLY A 6 22.72 41.45 4.64
CA GLY A 6 21.60 41.42 3.70
C GLY A 6 21.55 40.13 2.88
N PRO A 7 20.42 39.84 2.21
CA PRO A 7 20.29 38.63 1.40
C PRO A 7 21.39 38.64 0.33
N GLY A 8 22.21 37.59 0.36
CA GLY A 8 23.33 37.44 -0.57
C GLY A 8 22.87 37.52 -2.02
N ARG A 9 23.79 37.92 -2.90
CA ARG A 9 23.61 38.02 -4.35
C ARG A 9 22.82 36.80 -4.87
N PRO A 10 21.73 36.97 -5.64
CA PRO A 10 21.02 35.85 -6.26
C PRO A 10 22.03 34.99 -7.02
N SER A 11 22.15 33.73 -6.62
CA SER A 11 23.09 32.82 -7.25
C SER A 11 22.74 32.69 -8.73
N LYS A 12 23.76 32.73 -9.60
CA LYS A 12 23.66 32.66 -11.07
C LYS A 12 22.79 31.49 -11.58
N TYR A 13 22.62 30.46 -10.77
CA TYR A 13 21.95 29.21 -11.12
C TYR A 13 20.60 29.01 -10.41
N ASN A 14 20.12 29.99 -9.64
CA ASN A 14 18.82 29.93 -8.97
C ASN A 14 17.69 30.51 -9.86
N ASN A 15 17.66 30.07 -11.12
CA ASN A 15 16.62 30.43 -12.09
C ASN A 15 15.73 29.22 -12.34
N ILE A 16 14.43 29.45 -12.57
CA ILE A 16 13.45 28.38 -12.80
C ILE A 16 13.85 27.49 -13.99
N GLU A 17 14.37 28.11 -15.06
CA GLU A 17 14.86 27.41 -16.25
C GLU A 17 16.03 26.46 -15.92
N THR A 18 17.01 26.93 -15.16
CA THR A 18 18.18 26.14 -14.74
C THR A 18 17.79 24.98 -13.83
N LEU A 19 16.80 25.19 -12.96
CA LEU A 19 16.28 24.13 -12.08
C LEU A 19 15.49 23.08 -12.86
N ASN A 20 14.70 23.50 -13.86
CA ASN A 20 14.00 22.59 -14.76
C ASN A 20 14.99 21.78 -15.61
N GLU A 21 16.04 22.41 -16.15
CA GLU A 21 17.09 21.74 -16.92
C GLU A 21 17.82 20.69 -16.06
N LEU A 22 18.18 21.03 -14.81
CA LEU A 22 18.73 20.07 -13.85
C LEU A 22 17.80 18.88 -13.64
N LYS A 23 16.52 19.13 -13.40
CA LYS A 23 15.51 18.08 -13.17
C LYS A 23 15.37 17.18 -14.40
N GLU A 24 15.29 17.74 -15.60
CA GLU A 24 15.22 17.00 -16.86
C GLU A 24 16.44 16.12 -17.07
N GLN A 25 17.65 16.64 -16.83
CA GLN A 25 18.88 15.87 -16.95
C GLN A 25 18.91 14.68 -15.99
N VAL A 26 18.46 14.83 -14.74
CA VAL A 26 18.39 13.70 -13.80
C VAL A 26 17.36 12.67 -14.25
N LEU A 27 16.20 13.09 -14.76
CA LEU A 27 15.18 12.19 -15.29
C LEU A 27 15.66 11.41 -16.52
N LEU A 28 16.37 12.06 -17.44
CA LEU A 28 16.98 11.41 -18.60
C LEU A 28 18.02 10.37 -18.18
N TYR A 29 18.91 10.73 -17.26
CA TYR A 29 19.90 9.80 -16.72
C TYR A 29 19.24 8.59 -16.04
N ARG A 30 18.12 8.82 -15.33
CA ARG A 30 17.34 7.77 -14.67
C ARG A 30 16.65 6.84 -15.66
N LYS A 31 16.19 7.33 -16.82
CA LYS A 31 15.64 6.49 -17.90
C LYS A 31 16.71 5.55 -18.47
N GLU A 32 17.93 6.03 -18.63
CA GLU A 32 19.05 5.19 -19.10
C GLU A 32 19.55 4.23 -18.02
N ASN A 33 19.45 4.61 -16.74
CA ASN A 33 19.97 3.85 -15.60
C ASN A 33 18.91 3.70 -14.48
N PRO A 34 17.90 2.84 -14.68
CA PRO A 34 16.69 2.79 -13.84
C PRO A 34 16.91 2.32 -12.41
N PHE A 35 18.02 1.64 -12.09
CA PHE A 35 18.23 1.03 -10.76
C PHE A 35 19.52 1.49 -10.08
N ARG A 36 20.34 2.28 -10.77
CA ARG A 36 21.63 2.74 -10.25
C ARG A 36 21.45 3.95 -9.35
N LYS A 37 22.13 3.95 -8.20
CA LYS A 37 22.25 5.13 -7.35
C LYS A 37 23.06 6.21 -8.07
N ILE A 38 22.46 7.37 -8.28
CA ILE A 38 23.05 8.51 -8.99
C ILE A 38 23.97 9.25 -8.02
N ARG A 39 25.23 9.43 -8.39
CA ARG A 39 26.15 10.33 -7.66
C ARG A 39 26.25 11.67 -8.39
N PRO A 40 26.52 12.79 -7.69
CA PRO A 40 26.77 14.08 -8.35
C PRO A 40 27.87 14.02 -9.41
N ALA A 41 28.90 13.18 -9.21
CA ALA A 41 29.96 12.96 -10.19
C ALA A 41 29.46 12.31 -11.50
N ASP A 42 28.45 11.43 -11.42
CA ASP A 42 27.85 10.80 -12.59
C ASP A 42 27.06 11.84 -13.40
N MET A 43 26.33 12.71 -12.71
CA MET A 43 25.59 13.82 -13.34
C MET A 43 26.50 14.87 -13.98
N VAL A 44 27.66 15.18 -13.39
CA VAL A 44 28.67 16.05 -14.01
C VAL A 44 29.18 15.44 -15.33
N ARG A 45 29.46 14.13 -15.36
CA ARG A 45 29.90 13.44 -16.57
C ARG A 45 28.79 13.40 -17.63
N PHE A 46 27.55 13.17 -17.20
CA PHE A 46 26.40 13.08 -18.09
C PHE A 46 26.03 14.45 -18.68
N SER A 47 25.95 15.49 -17.86
CA SER A 47 25.72 16.87 -18.32
C SER A 47 26.80 17.36 -19.28
N LYS A 48 28.07 16.99 -19.05
CA LYS A 48 29.14 17.28 -20.02
C LYS A 48 28.90 16.61 -21.38
N LYS A 49 28.56 15.31 -21.41
CA LYS A 49 28.24 14.60 -22.66
C LYS A 49 27.04 15.21 -23.39
N LEU A 50 26.01 15.62 -22.65
CA LEU A 50 24.83 16.27 -23.20
C LEU A 50 25.15 17.65 -23.76
N HIS A 51 25.97 18.44 -23.06
CA HIS A 51 26.45 19.73 -23.54
C HIS A 51 27.29 19.58 -24.82
N ASP A 52 28.19 18.61 -24.87
CA ASP A 52 29.01 18.33 -26.06
C ASP A 52 28.15 17.95 -27.28
N SER A 53 26.97 17.36 -27.05
CA SER A 53 26.04 16.93 -28.11
C SER A 53 25.02 18.02 -28.50
N ARG A 54 24.54 18.80 -27.52
CA ARG A 54 23.51 19.84 -27.67
C ARG A 54 23.84 21.04 -26.77
N PRO A 55 24.80 21.88 -27.18
CA PRO A 55 25.28 22.98 -26.34
C PRO A 55 24.24 24.09 -26.16
N GLU A 56 23.30 24.24 -27.10
CA GLU A 56 22.20 25.23 -27.04
C GLU A 56 21.12 24.89 -26.02
N GLN A 57 20.98 23.61 -25.66
CA GLN A 57 19.92 23.15 -24.77
C GLN A 57 20.44 22.93 -23.34
N TYR A 58 21.72 22.58 -23.20
CA TYR A 58 22.32 22.26 -21.91
C TYR A 58 23.49 23.17 -21.61
N HIS A 59 23.39 24.02 -20.58
CA HIS A 59 24.29 25.18 -20.45
C HIS A 59 25.35 25.02 -19.36
N PHE A 60 25.22 24.04 -18.48
CA PHE A 60 26.09 23.88 -17.32
C PHE A 60 26.42 22.41 -17.03
N PHE A 61 27.65 22.18 -16.59
CA PHE A 61 28.15 20.87 -16.17
C PHE A 61 29.04 20.97 -14.92
N ASN A 62 28.95 22.09 -14.19
CA ASN A 62 29.82 22.40 -13.07
C ASN A 62 29.54 21.49 -11.87
N LYS A 63 30.61 21.01 -11.23
CA LYS A 63 30.53 20.19 -10.00
C LYS A 63 29.78 20.90 -8.88
N ASP A 64 29.99 22.20 -8.72
CA ASP A 64 29.39 22.98 -7.64
C ASP A 64 27.87 23.11 -7.80
N VAL A 65 27.37 23.20 -9.04
CA VAL A 65 25.93 23.27 -9.34
C VAL A 65 25.25 21.96 -8.95
N TRP A 66 25.87 20.82 -9.27
CA TRP A 66 25.36 19.50 -8.90
C TRP A 66 25.47 19.19 -7.40
N LEU A 67 26.46 19.74 -6.70
CA LEU A 67 26.60 19.59 -5.25
C LEU A 67 25.66 20.49 -4.44
N SER A 68 25.25 21.63 -5.00
CA SER A 68 24.35 22.58 -4.35
C SER A 68 22.89 22.37 -4.76
N TYR A 69 22.54 22.75 -5.99
CA TYR A 69 21.16 22.74 -6.51
C TYR A 69 20.71 21.37 -6.99
N GLY A 70 21.60 20.65 -7.70
CA GLY A 70 21.26 19.33 -8.23
C GLY A 70 21.15 18.23 -7.17
N LYS A 71 21.68 18.47 -5.96
CA LYS A 71 21.74 17.46 -4.90
C LYS A 71 20.35 17.07 -4.39
N SER A 72 19.41 18.01 -4.30
CA SER A 72 18.02 17.72 -3.89
C SER A 72 17.37 16.77 -4.89
N TYR A 73 17.40 17.09 -6.18
CA TYR A 73 16.82 16.25 -7.23
C TYR A 73 17.47 14.87 -7.33
N ILE A 74 18.80 14.80 -7.15
CA ILE A 74 19.52 13.52 -7.08
C ILE A 74 19.04 12.70 -5.87
N ASN A 75 18.87 13.33 -4.71
CA ASN A 75 18.42 12.64 -3.50
C ASN A 75 16.98 12.14 -3.66
N GLU A 76 16.07 12.97 -4.18
CA GLU A 76 14.68 12.62 -4.47
C GLU A 76 14.59 11.40 -5.40
N ILE A 77 15.34 11.40 -6.51
CA ILE A 77 15.30 10.30 -7.49
C ILE A 77 16.02 9.04 -6.99
N ASN A 78 16.97 9.20 -6.06
CA ASN A 78 17.63 8.09 -5.39
C ASN A 78 16.77 7.44 -4.31
N GLU A 79 15.67 8.06 -3.86
CA GLU A 79 14.72 7.39 -2.98
C GLU A 79 14.18 6.13 -3.65
N PRO A 80 14.00 5.02 -2.91
CA PRO A 80 13.47 3.79 -3.49
C PRO A 80 12.08 4.04 -4.05
N LEU A 81 11.80 3.48 -5.24
CA LEU A 81 10.47 3.55 -5.84
C LEU A 81 9.45 2.94 -4.87
N ARG A 82 8.41 3.69 -4.52
CA ARG A 82 7.34 3.23 -3.62
C ARG A 82 6.04 3.05 -4.39
N THR A 83 5.41 1.90 -4.20
CA THR A 83 4.05 1.66 -4.67
C THR A 83 3.10 2.02 -3.54
N LYS A 84 2.12 2.88 -3.84
CA LYS A 84 1.07 3.27 -2.89
C LYS A 84 -0.12 2.34 -3.05
N PHE A 85 -0.55 1.74 -1.96
CA PHE A 85 -1.77 0.95 -1.87
C PHE A 85 -2.77 1.71 -1.00
N VAL A 86 -3.96 1.95 -1.53
CA VAL A 86 -5.08 2.53 -0.78
C VAL A 86 -6.00 1.37 -0.43
N MET A 87 -6.16 1.12 0.86
CA MET A 87 -7.08 0.09 1.37
C MET A 87 -8.47 0.69 1.61
N GLU A 88 -9.48 -0.17 1.78
CA GLU A 88 -10.87 0.23 2.08
C GLU A 88 -10.98 1.11 3.34
N ASP A 89 -10.06 0.96 4.29
CA ASP A 89 -9.95 1.77 5.52
C ASP A 89 -9.36 3.19 5.31
N GLU A 90 -9.22 3.67 4.07
CA GLU A 90 -8.50 4.90 3.67
C GLU A 90 -7.01 4.95 4.08
N LYS A 91 -6.48 3.87 4.66
CA LYS A 91 -5.07 3.76 5.03
C LYS A 91 -4.22 3.59 3.78
N VAL A 92 -3.21 4.46 3.66
CA VAL A 92 -2.22 4.41 2.59
C VAL A 92 -1.00 3.61 3.07
N TYR A 93 -0.71 2.52 2.39
CA TYR A 93 0.51 1.74 2.59
C TYR A 93 1.50 2.04 1.47
N GLU A 94 2.70 2.47 1.85
CA GLU A 94 3.79 2.67 0.91
C GLU A 94 4.75 1.50 0.98
N ILE A 95 4.76 0.66 -0.05
CA ILE A 95 5.67 -0.49 -0.13
C ILE A 95 6.81 -0.12 -1.07
N PRO A 96 8.06 -0.04 -0.58
CA PRO A 96 9.20 0.19 -1.44
C PRO A 96 9.47 -1.04 -2.31
N ASN A 97 9.90 -0.81 -3.55
CA ASN A 97 10.27 -1.86 -4.47
C ASN A 97 11.55 -2.55 -3.96
N VAL A 98 11.44 -3.85 -3.65
CA VAL A 98 12.52 -4.65 -3.09
C VAL A 98 13.76 -4.67 -4.01
N VAL A 99 13.55 -4.81 -5.31
CA VAL A 99 14.64 -4.86 -6.29
C VAL A 99 15.39 -3.53 -6.32
N ASP A 100 14.67 -2.40 -6.36
CA ASP A 100 15.28 -1.06 -6.37
C ASP A 100 16.03 -0.76 -5.05
N CYS A 101 15.50 -1.21 -3.91
CA CYS A 101 16.19 -1.11 -2.62
C CYS A 101 17.52 -1.87 -2.62
N VAL A 102 17.51 -3.13 -3.05
CA VAL A 102 18.71 -3.98 -3.06
C VAL A 102 19.76 -3.45 -4.04
N THR A 103 19.36 -2.95 -5.21
CA THR A 103 20.31 -2.42 -6.20
C THR A 103 20.90 -1.07 -5.81
N LYS A 104 20.11 -0.18 -5.19
CA LYS A 104 20.56 1.17 -4.78
C LYS A 104 21.39 1.17 -3.50
N PHE A 105 21.07 0.29 -2.57
CA PHE A 105 21.68 0.23 -1.24
C PHE A 105 22.54 -1.02 -1.03
N LYS A 106 23.04 -1.63 -2.12
CA LYS A 106 23.90 -2.83 -2.06
C LYS A 106 25.06 -2.71 -1.08
N ASP A 107 25.66 -1.53 -0.98
CA ASP A 107 26.81 -1.24 -0.10
C ASP A 107 26.39 -0.78 1.32
N ASP A 108 25.09 -0.69 1.60
CA ASP A 108 24.51 -0.17 2.84
C ASP A 108 23.42 -1.13 3.36
N PRO A 109 23.82 -2.25 3.99
CA PRO A 109 22.89 -3.30 4.44
C PRO A 109 21.93 -2.79 5.53
N GLU A 110 22.34 -1.83 6.35
CA GLU A 110 21.49 -1.22 7.38
C GLU A 110 20.29 -0.48 6.77
N LYS A 111 20.51 0.26 5.67
CA LYS A 111 19.39 0.88 4.93
C LYS A 111 18.46 -0.15 4.31
N ILE A 112 18.98 -1.26 3.78
CA ILE A 112 18.13 -2.33 3.25
C ILE A 112 17.25 -2.90 4.36
N ILE A 113 17.83 -3.23 5.51
CA ILE A 113 17.12 -3.81 6.65
C ILE A 113 16.03 -2.84 7.15
N SER A 114 16.36 -1.57 7.33
CA SER A 114 15.37 -0.57 7.80
C SER A 114 14.20 -0.39 6.83
N LEU A 115 14.42 -0.55 5.52
CA LEU A 115 13.36 -0.43 4.51
C LEU A 115 12.51 -1.71 4.38
N LEU A 116 13.12 -2.90 4.55
CA LEU A 116 12.45 -4.19 4.32
C LEU A 116 11.86 -4.81 5.58
N SER A 117 12.43 -4.58 6.77
CA SER A 117 11.95 -5.15 8.03
C SER A 117 10.49 -4.79 8.37
N PRO A 118 10.01 -3.55 8.11
CA PRO A 118 8.59 -3.24 8.30
C PRO A 118 7.69 -4.08 7.38
N ILE A 119 8.14 -4.39 6.15
CA ILE A 119 7.38 -5.19 5.18
C ILE A 119 7.30 -6.64 5.65
N GLU A 120 8.41 -7.19 6.12
CA GLU A 120 8.46 -8.54 6.70
C GLU A 120 7.48 -8.67 7.88
N THR A 121 7.50 -7.68 8.79
CA THR A 121 6.59 -7.64 9.93
C THR A 121 5.12 -7.53 9.48
N MET A 122 4.83 -6.68 8.48
CA MET A 122 3.49 -6.56 7.90
C MET A 122 3.03 -7.87 7.26
N LEU A 123 3.92 -8.57 6.55
CA LEU A 123 3.62 -9.84 5.91
C LEU A 123 3.29 -10.92 6.94
N HIS A 124 4.10 -11.06 8.00
CA HIS A 124 3.82 -11.99 9.10
C HIS A 124 2.48 -11.69 9.77
N ASN A 125 2.20 -10.41 10.04
CA ASN A 125 0.92 -10.01 10.61
C ASN A 125 -0.27 -10.30 9.68
N SER A 126 -0.08 -10.13 8.37
CA SER A 126 -1.11 -10.44 7.36
C SER A 126 -1.40 -11.94 7.32
N LEU A 127 -0.37 -12.78 7.28
CA LEU A 127 -0.51 -14.23 7.28
C LEU A 127 -1.21 -14.73 8.56
N ARG A 128 -0.86 -14.17 9.72
CA ARG A 128 -1.52 -14.52 10.98
C ARG A 128 -3.01 -14.17 10.98
N ARG A 129 -3.35 -12.97 10.48
CA ARG A 129 -4.76 -12.55 10.33
C ARG A 129 -5.52 -13.44 9.35
N GLU A 130 -4.88 -13.85 8.27
CA GLU A 130 -5.50 -14.77 7.29
C GLU A 130 -5.81 -16.12 7.94
N GLU A 131 -4.88 -16.67 8.73
CA GLU A 131 -5.09 -17.91 9.47
C GLU A 131 -6.22 -17.79 10.51
N GLU A 132 -6.25 -16.68 11.27
CA GLU A 132 -7.33 -16.36 12.21
C GLU A 132 -8.69 -16.29 11.51
N LEU A 133 -8.75 -15.64 10.34
CA LEU A 133 -9.97 -15.51 9.53
C LEU A 133 -10.41 -16.86 8.95
N ILE A 134 -9.48 -17.68 8.46
CA ILE A 134 -9.78 -19.03 7.96
C ILE A 134 -10.40 -19.88 9.06
N ASN A 135 -9.85 -19.82 10.28
CA ASN A 135 -10.39 -20.55 11.41
C ASN A 135 -11.78 -20.03 11.80
N LYS A 136 -11.98 -18.70 11.82
CA LYS A 136 -13.29 -18.10 12.10
C LYS A 136 -14.34 -18.50 11.06
N VAL A 137 -13.97 -18.56 9.78
CA VAL A 137 -14.87 -19.01 8.71
C VAL A 137 -15.24 -20.49 8.88
N LYS A 138 -14.31 -21.34 9.32
CA LYS A 138 -14.60 -22.75 9.64
C LYS A 138 -15.59 -22.87 10.80
N GLU A 139 -15.37 -22.16 11.89
CA GLU A 139 -16.28 -22.11 13.05
C GLU A 139 -17.68 -21.67 12.64
N LEU A 140 -17.79 -20.54 11.94
CA LEU A 140 -19.07 -20.00 11.49
C LEU A 140 -19.80 -20.95 10.53
N LYS A 141 -19.05 -21.69 9.69
CA LYS A 141 -19.66 -22.72 8.83
C LYS A 141 -20.25 -23.87 9.64
N SER A 142 -19.54 -24.37 10.66
CA SER A 142 -20.06 -25.42 11.53
C SER A 142 -21.29 -24.97 12.32
N GLU A 143 -21.28 -23.76 12.88
CA GLU A 143 -22.43 -23.19 13.59
C GLU A 143 -23.64 -23.04 12.67
N ASN A 144 -23.42 -22.59 11.44
CA ASN A 144 -24.49 -22.41 10.46
C ASN A 144 -25.09 -23.76 10.01
N GLU A 145 -24.26 -24.80 9.87
CA GLU A 145 -24.76 -26.16 9.61
C GLU A 145 -25.59 -26.71 10.78
N GLU A 146 -25.17 -26.47 12.02
CA GLU A 146 -25.91 -26.88 13.21
C GLU A 146 -27.26 -26.17 13.31
N LEU A 147 -27.28 -24.85 13.14
CA LEU A 147 -28.51 -24.05 13.12
C LEU A 147 -29.46 -24.52 12.02
N LYS A 148 -28.95 -24.85 10.82
CA LYS A 148 -29.79 -25.44 9.76
C LYS A 148 -30.42 -26.76 10.18
N ARG A 149 -29.69 -27.65 10.86
CA ARG A 149 -30.25 -28.91 11.38
C ARG A 149 -31.32 -28.66 12.43
N GLN A 150 -31.10 -27.70 13.34
CA GLN A 150 -32.09 -27.33 14.35
C GLN A 150 -33.37 -26.78 13.72
N VAL A 151 -33.25 -25.88 12.72
CA VAL A 151 -34.41 -25.35 11.98
C VAL A 151 -35.18 -26.46 11.27
N TRP A 152 -34.49 -27.43 10.65
CA TRP A 152 -35.14 -28.59 10.05
C TRP A 152 -35.87 -29.46 11.09
N SER A 153 -35.25 -29.73 12.24
CA SER A 153 -35.87 -30.45 13.35
C SER A 153 -37.13 -29.75 13.84
N TYR A 154 -37.09 -28.43 14.08
CA TYR A 154 -38.27 -27.67 14.48
C TYR A 154 -39.37 -27.70 13.41
N LYS A 155 -39.00 -27.62 12.12
CA LYS A 155 -39.96 -27.75 11.02
C LYS A 155 -40.65 -29.11 11.03
N ASP A 156 -39.91 -30.19 11.24
CA ASP A 156 -40.46 -31.54 11.32
C ASP A 156 -41.37 -31.70 12.54
N PHE A 157 -40.98 -31.17 13.70
CA PHE A 157 -41.84 -31.16 14.89
C PHE A 157 -43.14 -30.39 14.67
N VAL A 158 -43.08 -29.21 14.05
CA VAL A 158 -44.29 -28.43 13.73
C VAL A 158 -45.19 -29.21 12.76
N LEU A 159 -44.62 -29.90 11.77
CA LEU A 159 -45.38 -30.72 10.84
C LEU A 159 -46.06 -31.90 11.56
N GLN A 160 -45.34 -32.58 12.44
CA GLN A 160 -45.90 -33.65 13.27
C GLN A 160 -47.01 -33.11 14.18
N MET A 161 -46.81 -31.98 14.84
CA MET A 161 -47.83 -31.34 15.66
C MET A 161 -49.08 -30.98 14.83
N ALA A 162 -48.91 -30.43 13.63
CA ALA A 162 -50.01 -30.12 12.72
C ALA A 162 -50.74 -31.37 12.20
N HIS A 163 -50.03 -32.50 12.05
CA HIS A 163 -50.65 -33.77 11.70
C HIS A 163 -51.43 -34.35 12.90
N HIS A 164 -50.84 -34.32 14.09
CA HIS A 164 -51.45 -34.83 15.32
C HIS A 164 -52.54 -33.91 15.90
N SER A 165 -52.65 -32.66 15.46
CA SER A 165 -53.68 -31.72 15.93
C SER A 165 -55.10 -32.16 15.55
N TYR A 166 -55.28 -33.14 14.68
CA TYR A 166 -56.59 -33.73 14.36
C TYR A 166 -56.96 -34.93 15.26
N ILE A 167 -56.03 -35.44 16.06
CA ILE A 167 -56.22 -36.61 16.93
C ILE A 167 -56.63 -36.12 18.32
N THR A 168 -57.77 -36.58 18.82
CA THR A 168 -58.37 -36.16 20.11
C THR A 168 -57.44 -36.34 21.31
N GLU A 169 -56.72 -37.46 21.42
CA GLU A 169 -55.76 -37.71 22.50
C GLU A 169 -54.63 -36.65 22.56
N TYR A 170 -54.17 -36.18 21.40
CA TYR A 170 -53.12 -35.17 21.30
C TYR A 170 -53.67 -33.74 21.50
N GLN A 171 -54.91 -33.47 21.08
CA GLN A 171 -55.61 -32.21 21.34
C GLN A 171 -55.77 -31.95 22.85
N GLU A 172 -56.10 -32.99 23.62
CA GLU A 172 -56.23 -32.90 25.08
C GLU A 172 -54.86 -32.76 25.76
N LYS A 173 -53.87 -33.57 25.36
CA LYS A 173 -52.53 -33.57 25.97
C LYS A 173 -51.74 -32.28 25.76
N PHE A 174 -51.88 -31.66 24.59
CA PHE A 174 -51.11 -30.46 24.21
C PHE A 174 -51.96 -29.19 24.13
N GLY A 175 -53.24 -29.24 24.54
CA GLY A 175 -54.14 -28.08 24.54
C GLY A 175 -54.50 -27.55 23.15
N LEU A 176 -54.42 -28.37 22.11
CA LEU A 176 -54.67 -28.01 20.70
C LEU A 176 -56.17 -28.00 20.37
N LYS A 177 -57.00 -27.29 21.15
CA LYS A 177 -58.42 -27.12 20.80
C LYS A 177 -58.53 -26.32 19.50
N ASN A 178 -59.26 -26.85 18.52
CA ASN A 178 -59.57 -26.14 17.27
C ASN A 178 -60.29 -24.82 17.59
N ILE A 179 -59.61 -23.69 17.36
CA ILE A 179 -60.16 -22.34 17.59
C ILE A 179 -61.02 -21.88 16.40
N ILE A 180 -60.87 -22.53 15.23
CA ILE A 180 -61.63 -22.19 14.02
C ILE A 180 -62.57 -23.36 13.70
N SER A 181 -63.83 -23.22 14.09
CA SER A 181 -64.93 -24.01 13.53
C SER A 181 -65.41 -23.32 12.24
N PRO A 182 -65.49 -24.00 11.09
CA PRO A 182 -66.07 -23.43 9.87
C PRO A 182 -67.59 -23.18 9.97
N ASN A 183 -68.23 -23.61 11.06
CA ASN A 183 -69.67 -23.47 11.29
C ASN A 183 -69.93 -22.71 12.61
N ALA A 184 -69.50 -21.45 12.68
CA ALA A 184 -70.01 -20.48 13.65
C ALA A 184 -70.89 -19.46 12.92
#